data_AF-A0A5C4WKA2-F1
#
_entry.id   AF-A0A5C4WKA2-F1
#
_cell.length_a   1.000
_cell.length_b   1.000
_cell.length_c   1.000
_cell.angle_alpha   90.00
_cell.angle_beta   90.00
_cell.angle_gamma   90.00
#
_symmetry.space_group_name_H-M   'P 1'
#
loop_
_entity.id
_entity.type
_entity.pdbx_description
1 polymer ?
#
loop_
_entity_poly.entity_id
_entity_poly.type
_entity_poly.pdbx_seq_one_letter_code
_entity_poly.pdbx_strand_id
1 'polypeptide(L)'
;MSWTSPVTPPATPKDGVPCVDTGGAGDKGATAGGVRAGPFGQTMKGQRGGVAKLWVAQDPYRGAADALIKVDHVNSGTVAYYVRDKAATATPLDDDGKPLPEPMYPGSIMLPLEGTVRITVTIGDSSGCFVVRL
;
A
#
# COMPACT_ATOMS: atom_id res chain seq x y z
N MET A 1 9.79 6.25 -32.88
CA MET A 1 10.56 5.81 -31.70
C MET A 1 9.55 5.39 -30.64
N SER A 2 9.24 4.09 -30.57
CA SER A 2 8.24 3.56 -29.64
C SER A 2 8.92 3.15 -28.35
N TRP A 3 8.74 3.93 -27.29
CA TRP A 3 9.17 3.59 -25.94
C TRP A 3 7.98 3.05 -25.16
N THR A 4 7.78 1.74 -25.21
CA THR A 4 7.02 1.02 -24.18
C THR A 4 7.83 -0.21 -23.84
N SER A 5 8.77 -0.06 -22.90
CA SER A 5 9.39 -1.23 -22.29
C SER A 5 8.27 -1.99 -21.58
N PRO A 6 8.02 -3.27 -21.91
CA PRO A 6 7.07 -4.07 -21.16
C PRO A 6 7.56 -4.18 -19.73
N VAL A 7 6.86 -3.50 -18.81
CA VAL A 7 7.11 -3.67 -17.38
C VAL A 7 6.44 -4.99 -17.02
N THR A 8 7.25 -5.99 -16.64
CA THR A 8 6.71 -7.24 -16.09
C THR A 8 5.93 -6.85 -14.84
N PRO A 9 4.62 -7.16 -14.76
CA PRO A 9 3.89 -6.87 -13.55
C PRO A 9 4.56 -7.62 -12.39
N PRO A 10 4.80 -6.96 -11.24
CA PRO A 10 5.30 -7.63 -10.04
C PRO A 10 4.46 -8.87 -9.72
N ALA A 11 5.09 -9.87 -9.10
CA ALA A 11 4.45 -11.13 -8.76
C ALA A 11 3.10 -10.89 -8.06
N THR A 12 2.08 -11.64 -8.49
CA THR A 12 0.74 -11.61 -7.90
C THR A 12 0.84 -11.84 -6.39
N PRO A 13 0.07 -11.12 -5.55
CA PRO A 13 0.16 -11.28 -4.12
C PRO A 13 0.00 -12.74 -3.70
N LYS A 14 0.86 -13.20 -2.79
CA LYS A 14 0.66 -14.50 -2.14
C LYS A 14 -0.64 -14.44 -1.35
N ASP A 15 -1.67 -15.10 -1.87
CA ASP A 15 -2.90 -15.38 -1.12
C ASP A 15 -2.54 -16.31 0.05
N GLY A 16 -2.87 -15.89 1.28
CA GLY A 16 -2.62 -16.69 2.49
C GLY A 16 -2.15 -15.91 3.72
N VAL A 17 -1.80 -14.62 3.58
CA VAL A 17 -1.49 -13.77 4.76
C VAL A 17 -2.81 -13.29 5.39
N PRO A 18 -3.05 -13.55 6.69
CA PRO A 18 -4.23 -13.05 7.39
C PRO A 18 -4.34 -11.53 7.27
N CYS A 19 -5.52 -11.04 6.90
CA CYS A 19 -5.75 -9.61 6.78
C CYS A 19 -5.83 -8.95 8.16
N VAL A 20 -5.12 -7.83 8.31
CA VAL A 20 -5.13 -7.01 9.52
C VAL A 20 -6.20 -5.93 9.39
N ASP A 21 -7.03 -5.79 10.43
CA ASP A 21 -7.99 -4.68 10.55
C ASP A 21 -7.25 -3.38 10.87
N THR A 22 -7.47 -2.35 10.06
CA THR A 22 -6.75 -1.07 10.18
C THR A 22 -7.49 -0.05 11.05
N GLY A 23 -8.62 -0.39 11.66
CA GLY A 23 -9.50 0.53 12.38
C GLY A 23 -8.82 1.37 13.48
N GLY A 24 -7.72 0.88 14.07
CA GLY A 24 -6.92 1.59 15.08
C GLY A 24 -5.50 1.99 14.65
N ALA A 25 -5.14 1.79 13.38
CA ALA A 25 -3.77 1.98 12.89
C ALA A 25 -3.36 3.48 12.78
N GLY A 26 -4.33 4.37 12.61
CA GLY A 26 -4.09 5.80 12.46
C GLY A 26 -3.17 6.12 11.26
N ASP A 27 -2.47 7.25 11.33
CA ASP A 27 -1.57 7.68 10.26
C ASP A 27 -0.23 6.92 10.23
N LYS A 28 0.08 6.21 11.33
CA LYS A 28 1.25 5.32 11.45
C LYS A 28 1.13 4.05 10.62
N GLY A 29 -0.07 3.72 10.15
CA GLY A 29 -0.32 2.54 9.33
C GLY A 29 -0.29 1.22 10.13
N ALA A 30 -0.39 0.12 9.41
CA ALA A 30 -0.41 -1.23 9.97
C ALA A 30 0.63 -2.12 9.27
N THR A 31 1.07 -3.17 9.95
CA THR A 31 2.05 -4.15 9.44
C THR A 31 1.40 -5.52 9.26
N ALA A 32 1.62 -6.16 8.12
CA ALA A 32 1.18 -7.52 7.82
C ALA A 32 2.18 -8.21 6.88
N GLY A 33 2.57 -9.46 7.19
CA GLY A 33 3.40 -10.31 6.34
C GLY A 33 4.70 -9.67 5.80
N GLY A 34 5.36 -8.85 6.63
CA GLY A 34 6.62 -8.18 6.29
C GLY A 34 6.47 -6.88 5.48
N VAL A 35 5.23 -6.41 5.29
CA VAL A 35 4.90 -5.14 4.64
C VAL A 35 4.20 -4.22 5.64
N ARG A 36 4.47 -2.91 5.56
CA ARG A 36 3.72 -1.87 6.27
C ARG A 36 2.96 -1.01 5.26
N ALA A 37 1.75 -0.59 5.59
CA ALA A 37 0.95 0.29 4.76
C ALA A 37 0.19 1.32 5.60
N GLY A 38 -0.10 2.48 5.03
CA GLY A 38 -0.86 3.55 5.66
C GLY A 38 -0.89 4.79 4.79
N PRO A 39 -1.39 5.95 5.26
CA PRO A 39 -2.12 6.11 6.50
C PRO A 39 -3.50 5.44 6.41
N PHE A 40 -4.00 4.94 7.53
CA PHE A 40 -5.38 4.41 7.66
C PHE A 40 -6.25 5.26 8.62
N GLY A 41 -5.72 6.40 9.06
CA GLY A 41 -6.35 7.31 10.00
C GLY A 41 -7.48 8.14 9.39
N GLN A 42 -7.86 9.20 10.11
CA GLN A 42 -8.96 10.09 9.73
C GLN A 42 -8.75 10.73 8.35
N THR A 43 -7.50 10.99 7.97
CA THR A 43 -7.17 11.55 6.66
C THR A 43 -7.64 10.65 5.51
N MET A 44 -7.46 9.34 5.62
CA MET A 44 -7.90 8.39 4.60
C MET A 44 -9.43 8.26 4.59
N LYS A 45 -10.05 8.18 5.77
CA LYS A 45 -11.52 8.10 5.90
C LYS A 45 -12.21 9.36 5.35
N GLY A 46 -11.60 10.53 5.51
CA GLY A 46 -12.08 11.78 4.94
C GLY A 46 -11.99 11.85 3.41
N GLN A 47 -11.20 10.98 2.78
CA GLN A 47 -11.02 10.88 1.32
C GLN A 47 -11.93 9.84 0.67
N ARG A 48 -12.88 9.25 1.42
CA ARG A 48 -13.87 8.30 0.89
C ARG A 48 -14.63 8.87 -0.31
N GLY A 49 -14.85 8.04 -1.32
CA GLY A 49 -15.47 8.43 -2.59
C GLY A 49 -14.52 9.17 -3.54
N GLY A 50 -13.21 9.12 -3.31
CA GLY A 50 -12.21 9.80 -4.13
C GLY A 50 -10.81 9.23 -4.03
N VAL A 51 -9.84 10.03 -4.46
CA VAL A 51 -8.42 9.68 -4.45
C VAL A 51 -7.86 9.84 -3.04
N ALA A 52 -7.44 8.74 -2.43
CA ALA A 52 -6.85 8.71 -1.10
C ALA A 52 -5.33 8.49 -1.16
N LYS A 53 -4.59 9.15 -0.27
CA LYS A 53 -3.14 8.93 -0.13
C LYS A 53 -2.87 7.58 0.53
N LEU A 54 -1.91 6.84 -0.01
CA LEU A 54 -1.43 5.58 0.55
C LEU A 54 0.07 5.45 0.29
N TRP A 55 0.83 5.23 1.35
CA TRP A 55 2.20 4.75 1.34
C TRP A 55 2.25 3.26 1.69
N VAL A 56 3.25 2.59 1.15
CA VAL A 56 3.61 1.22 1.53
C VAL A 56 5.11 1.14 1.79
N ALA A 57 5.55 0.19 2.60
CA ALA A 57 6.95 0.00 2.95
C ALA A 57 7.23 -1.48 3.18
N GLN A 58 8.48 -1.90 2.96
CA GLN A 58 8.98 -3.22 3.33
C GLN A 58 10.11 -3.06 4.34
N ASP A 59 10.38 -4.13 5.08
CA ASP A 59 11.62 -4.29 5.84
C ASP A 59 12.86 -3.82 5.01
N PRO A 60 13.67 -2.88 5.54
CA PRO A 60 14.74 -2.22 4.81
C PRO A 60 15.90 -3.16 4.48
N TYR A 61 16.04 -4.28 5.18
CA TYR A 61 17.10 -5.25 4.96
C TYR A 61 16.83 -6.19 3.79
N ARG A 62 15.65 -6.11 3.15
CA ARG A 62 15.26 -6.97 2.02
C ARG A 62 15.54 -6.38 0.63
N GLY A 63 16.10 -5.17 0.56
CA GLY A 63 16.38 -4.48 -0.70
C GLY A 63 15.13 -3.85 -1.33
N ALA A 64 15.31 -3.07 -2.40
CA ALA A 64 14.22 -2.36 -3.08
C ALA A 64 13.64 -3.19 -4.24
N ALA A 65 12.32 -3.38 -4.26
CA ALA A 65 11.57 -4.10 -5.29
C ALA A 65 10.28 -3.34 -5.60
N ASP A 66 9.74 -3.52 -6.81
CA ASP A 66 8.50 -2.86 -7.17
C ASP A 66 7.36 -3.34 -6.26
N ALA A 67 6.50 -2.41 -5.85
CA ALA A 67 5.34 -2.72 -5.03
C ALA A 67 4.08 -2.86 -5.91
N LEU A 68 3.37 -3.96 -5.75
CA LEU A 68 2.02 -4.16 -6.27
C LEU A 68 1.01 -3.90 -5.16
N ILE A 69 0.01 -3.06 -5.43
CA ILE A 69 -1.09 -2.79 -4.51
C ILE A 69 -2.37 -3.20 -5.22
N LYS A 70 -3.03 -4.23 -4.73
CA LYS A 70 -4.36 -4.65 -5.14
C LYS A 70 -5.38 -4.08 -4.15
N VAL A 71 -6.41 -3.43 -4.66
CA VAL A 71 -7.49 -2.84 -3.86
C VAL A 71 -8.80 -3.49 -4.30
N ASP A 72 -9.35 -4.33 -3.42
CA ASP A 72 -10.64 -4.99 -3.60
C ASP A 72 -11.71 -4.22 -2.83
N HIS A 73 -12.71 -3.71 -3.54
CA HIS A 73 -13.92 -3.14 -2.94
C HIS A 73 -14.88 -4.29 -2.65
N VAL A 74 -14.87 -4.79 -1.41
CA VAL A 74 -15.52 -6.06 -1.04
C VAL A 74 -17.02 -6.05 -1.33
N ASN A 75 -17.67 -4.90 -1.13
CA ASN A 75 -19.11 -4.77 -1.32
C ASN A 75 -19.53 -4.74 -2.80
N SER A 76 -18.73 -4.14 -3.70
CA SER A 76 -19.06 -4.03 -5.13
C SER A 76 -18.40 -5.09 -6.00
N GLY A 77 -17.38 -5.79 -5.49
CA GLY A 77 -16.54 -6.71 -6.25
C GLY A 77 -15.54 -6.01 -7.18
N THR A 78 -15.46 -4.68 -7.15
CA THR A 78 -14.52 -3.92 -7.98
C THR A 78 -13.08 -4.15 -7.52
N VAL A 79 -12.17 -4.38 -8.45
CA VAL A 79 -10.74 -4.56 -8.17
C VAL A 79 -9.92 -3.55 -8.95
N ALA A 80 -8.98 -2.90 -8.27
CA ALA A 80 -8.01 -2.00 -8.88
C ALA A 80 -6.58 -2.41 -8.52
N TYR A 81 -5.65 -2.22 -9.46
CA TYR A 81 -4.24 -2.52 -9.26
C TYR A 81 -3.41 -1.25 -9.44
N TYR A 82 -2.44 -1.05 -8.55
CA TYR A 82 -1.51 0.07 -8.57
C TYR A 82 -0.09 -0.47 -8.44
N VAL A 83 0.80 -0.03 -9.32
CA VAL A 83 2.23 -0.37 -9.27
C VAL A 83 3.01 0.83 -8.75
N ARG A 84 4.02 0.57 -7.92
CA ARG A 84 5.02 1.55 -7.49
C ARG A 84 6.41 1.03 -7.83
N ASP A 85 7.11 1.81 -8.64
CA ASP A 85 8.49 1.51 -9.02
C ASP A 85 9.43 1.68 -7.81
N LYS A 86 10.38 0.77 -7.63
CA LYS A 86 11.45 0.87 -6.64
C LYS A 86 12.28 2.15 -6.76
N ALA A 87 12.37 2.75 -7.95
CA ALA A 87 13.03 4.03 -8.15
C ALA A 87 12.25 5.22 -7.54
N ALA A 88 10.95 5.04 -7.26
CA ALA A 88 10.09 6.06 -6.67
C ALA A 88 10.03 6.00 -5.14
N THR A 89 10.91 5.22 -4.49
CA THR A 89 10.98 5.18 -3.03
C THR A 89 11.47 6.51 -2.46
N ALA A 90 10.81 6.97 -1.40
CA ALA A 90 11.24 8.11 -0.59
C ALA A 90 11.74 7.62 0.77
N THR A 91 12.76 8.26 1.31
CA THR A 91 13.18 8.10 2.70
C THR A 91 12.42 9.12 3.54
N PRO A 92 11.44 8.70 4.35
CA PRO A 92 10.71 9.63 5.22
C PRO A 92 11.66 10.17 6.28
N LEU A 93 11.35 11.35 6.81
CA LEU A 93 12.04 11.89 7.98
C LEU A 93 11.18 11.64 9.22
N ASP A 94 11.80 11.39 10.36
CA ASP A 94 11.15 11.46 11.66
C ASP A 94 10.89 12.93 12.06
N ASP A 95 10.26 13.12 13.23
CA ASP A 95 9.92 14.45 13.74
C ASP A 95 11.16 15.33 14.02
N ASP A 96 12.35 14.71 14.18
CA ASP A 96 13.63 15.39 14.36
C ASP A 96 14.35 15.65 13.00
N GLY A 97 13.70 15.33 11.87
CA GLY A 97 14.26 15.51 10.54
C GLY A 97 15.28 14.44 10.14
N LYS A 98 15.38 13.32 10.87
CA LYS A 98 16.31 12.22 10.55
C LYS A 98 15.64 11.19 9.65
N PRO A 99 16.37 10.62 8.68
CA PRO A 99 15.82 9.59 7.81
C PRO A 99 15.38 8.36 8.59
N LEU A 100 14.13 7.95 8.40
CA LEU A 100 13.64 6.64 8.81
C LEU A 100 14.35 5.55 8.00
N PRO A 101 14.65 4.39 8.61
CA PRO A 101 15.42 3.34 7.97
C PRO A 101 14.67 2.66 6.82
N GLU A 102 13.33 2.75 6.81
CA GLU A 102 12.48 2.03 5.84
C GLU A 102 12.16 2.93 4.63
N PRO A 103 12.61 2.59 3.41
CA PRO A 103 12.17 3.27 2.21
C PRO A 103 10.65 3.06 2.03
N MET A 104 9.95 4.15 1.75
CA MET A 104 8.50 4.16 1.58
C MET A 104 8.15 4.45 0.12
N TYR A 105 7.16 3.75 -0.41
CA TYR A 105 6.59 3.94 -1.73
C TYR A 105 5.34 4.81 -1.58
N PRO A 106 5.40 6.12 -1.80
CA PRO A 106 4.23 6.98 -1.72
C PRO A 106 3.30 6.74 -2.91
N GLY A 107 2.03 7.11 -2.75
CA GLY A 107 1.08 7.08 -3.85
C GLY A 107 -0.35 7.38 -3.45
N SER A 108 -1.26 7.03 -4.34
CA SER A 108 -2.70 7.20 -4.12
C SER A 108 -3.51 6.06 -4.71
N ILE A 109 -4.65 5.79 -4.09
CA ILE A 109 -5.61 4.77 -4.49
C ILE A 109 -7.01 5.38 -4.55
N MET A 110 -7.90 4.80 -5.35
CA MET A 110 -9.31 5.17 -5.36
C MET A 110 -10.07 4.41 -4.28
N LEU A 111 -10.77 5.14 -3.42
CA LEU A 111 -11.64 4.58 -2.40
C LEU A 111 -13.12 4.69 -2.80
N PRO A 112 -13.94 3.67 -2.49
CA PRO A 112 -15.38 3.81 -2.60
C PRO A 112 -15.91 4.80 -1.55
N LEU A 113 -17.16 5.22 -1.70
CA LEU A 113 -17.80 6.15 -0.75
C LEU A 113 -17.99 5.51 0.62
N GLU A 114 -18.31 4.22 0.66
CA GLU A 114 -18.60 3.45 1.87
C GLU A 114 -18.25 1.98 1.67
N GLY A 115 -18.24 1.23 2.77
CA GLY A 115 -18.07 -0.21 2.77
C GLY A 115 -16.67 -0.67 3.17
N THR A 116 -16.34 -1.90 2.81
CA THR A 116 -15.09 -2.55 3.18
C THR A 116 -14.14 -2.60 1.99
N VAL A 117 -12.93 -2.10 2.19
CA VAL A 117 -11.84 -2.18 1.25
C VAL A 117 -10.80 -3.15 1.78
N ARG A 118 -10.41 -4.13 0.97
CA ARG A 118 -9.26 -4.98 1.23
C ARG A 118 -8.11 -4.52 0.35
N ILE A 119 -6.99 -4.17 0.98
CA ILE A 119 -5.77 -3.73 0.33
C ILE A 119 -4.74 -4.83 0.53
N THR A 120 -4.30 -5.43 -0.57
CA THR A 120 -3.21 -6.39 -0.57
C THR A 120 -1.99 -5.76 -1.20
N VAL A 121 -0.88 -5.77 -0.48
CA VAL A 121 0.38 -5.16 -0.91
C VAL A 121 1.43 -6.25 -1.04
N THR A 122 2.18 -6.24 -2.14
CA THR A 122 3.27 -7.18 -2.38
C THR A 122 4.51 -6.42 -2.81
N ILE A 123 5.63 -6.67 -2.14
CA ILE A 123 6.92 -6.03 -2.41
C ILE A 123 7.98 -7.13 -2.38
N GLY A 124 8.53 -7.45 -3.56
CA GLY A 124 9.38 -8.64 -3.71
C GLY A 124 8.68 -9.91 -3.24
N ASP A 125 9.27 -10.61 -2.26
CA ASP A 125 8.72 -11.84 -1.68
C ASP A 125 7.75 -11.62 -0.50
N SER A 126 7.60 -10.38 -0.03
CA SER A 126 6.74 -10.01 1.10
C SER A 126 5.35 -9.64 0.62
N SER A 127 4.33 -10.05 1.36
CA SER A 127 2.93 -9.74 1.06
C SER A 127 2.17 -9.42 2.34
N GLY A 128 1.37 -8.36 2.35
CA GLY A 128 0.53 -7.96 3.47
C GLY A 128 -0.91 -7.75 3.03
N CYS A 129 -1.86 -8.06 3.91
CA CYS A 129 -3.28 -7.77 3.67
C CYS A 129 -3.83 -6.86 4.77
N PHE A 130 -4.56 -5.82 4.35
CA PHE A 130 -5.11 -4.78 5.22
C PHE A 130 -6.59 -4.59 4.90
N VAL A 131 -7.44 -4.53 5.92
CA VAL A 131 -8.88 -4.30 5.78
C VAL A 131 -9.22 -2.95 6.39
N VAL A 132 -9.78 -2.08 5.54
CA VAL A 132 -10.24 -0.74 5.89
C VAL A 132 -11.76 -0.71 5.81
N ARG A 133 -12.42 -0.19 6.84
CA ARG A 133 -13.85 0.13 6.83
C ARG A 133 -14.04 1.65 6.70
N LEU A 134 -14.77 2.08 5.67
CA LEU A 134 -15.02 3.47 5.30
C LEU A 134 -16.40 3.96 5.75
#